data_AF-A0A7X7X5S7-F1
#
_entry.id   AF-A0A7X7X5S7-F1
#
_cell.length_a   1.000
_cell.length_b   1.000
_cell.length_c   1.000
_cell.angle_alpha   90.00
_cell.angle_beta   90.00
_cell.angle_gamma   90.00
#
_symmetry.space_group_name_H-M   'P 1'
#
loop_
_entity.id
_entity.type
_entity.pdbx_description
1 polymer ?
#
loop_
_entity_poly.entity_id
_entity_poly.type
_entity_poly.pdbx_seq_one_letter_code
_entity_poly.pdbx_strand_id
1 'polypeptide(L)'
;AGKEKRAKEYIKTMLDFLDEYTKKHFKDEEAFMVEIRYPELEAQKKAHASFVEKLAKLKSDYEETGGSILVILNANKMVINWLTNHITVMDKKIGEYVRNR
;
A
#
# COMPACT_ATOMS: atom_id res chain seq x y z
N ALA A 1 -19.41 -23.66 -4.32
CA ALA A 1 -18.30 -24.58 -4.64
C ALA A 1 -17.31 -24.01 -5.67
N GLY A 2 -17.51 -24.14 -6.98
CA GLY A 2 -16.46 -23.76 -7.97
C GLY A 2 -16.27 -22.26 -8.26
N LYS A 3 -17.25 -21.40 -7.94
CA LYS A 3 -17.15 -19.93 -8.10
C LYS A 3 -16.44 -19.26 -6.92
N GLU A 4 -16.72 -19.70 -5.70
CA GLU A 4 -16.10 -19.16 -4.48
C GLU A 4 -14.60 -19.45 -4.41
N LYS A 5 -14.18 -20.67 -4.80
CA LYS A 5 -12.75 -21.03 -4.87
C LYS A 5 -11.98 -20.13 -5.83
N ARG A 6 -12.54 -19.86 -7.02
CA ARG A 6 -11.94 -18.94 -8.01
C ARG A 6 -11.89 -17.50 -7.53
N ALA A 7 -12.94 -17.02 -6.86
CA ALA A 7 -12.93 -15.70 -6.26
C ALA A 7 -11.81 -15.59 -5.22
N LYS A 8 -11.67 -16.60 -4.34
CA LYS A 8 -10.64 -16.64 -3.31
C LYS A 8 -9.23 -16.59 -3.88
N GLU A 9 -8.96 -17.40 -4.91
CA GLU A 9 -7.67 -17.40 -5.61
C GLU A 9 -7.38 -16.03 -6.25
N TYR A 10 -8.36 -15.43 -6.92
CA TYR A 10 -8.21 -14.10 -7.53
C TYR A 10 -7.88 -13.01 -6.50
N ILE A 11 -8.56 -13.01 -5.36
CA ILE A 11 -8.33 -12.04 -4.29
C ILE A 11 -6.93 -12.23 -3.68
N LYS A 12 -6.49 -13.48 -3.49
CA LYS A 12 -5.13 -13.75 -3.03
C LYS A 12 -4.10 -13.15 -3.99
N THR A 13 -4.24 -13.41 -5.29
CA THR A 13 -3.36 -12.82 -6.33
C THR A 13 -3.39 -11.29 -6.30
N MET A 14 -4.55 -10.68 -6.08
CA MET A 14 -4.68 -9.22 -5.96
C MET A 14 -3.93 -8.67 -4.75
N LEU A 15 -4.04 -9.32 -3.59
CA LEU A 15 -3.33 -8.91 -2.37
C LEU A 15 -1.82 -9.11 -2.49
N ASP A 16 -1.38 -10.20 -3.13
CA ASP A 16 0.03 -10.45 -3.45
C ASP A 16 0.60 -9.36 -4.35
N PHE A 17 -0.11 -9.04 -5.44
CA PHE A 17 0.27 -7.96 -6.34
C PHE A 17 0.37 -6.61 -5.61
N LEU A 18 -0.61 -6.28 -4.78
CA LEU A 18 -0.62 -5.03 -4.04
C LEU A 18 0.56 -4.92 -3.07
N ASP A 19 0.91 -6.01 -2.38
CA ASP A 19 2.05 -6.05 -1.46
C ASP A 19 3.40 -5.87 -2.18
N GLU A 20 3.61 -6.60 -3.28
CA GLU A 20 4.82 -6.47 -4.09
C GLU A 20 4.95 -5.07 -4.71
N TYR A 21 3.87 -4.57 -5.31
CA TYR A 21 3.87 -3.30 -6.00
C TYR A 21 4.10 -2.12 -5.04
N THR A 22 3.46 -2.13 -3.86
CA THR A 22 3.61 -1.05 -2.87
C THR A 22 5.03 -1.02 -2.30
N LYS A 23 5.61 -2.17 -1.97
CA LYS A 23 7.02 -2.25 -1.55
C LYS A 23 7.98 -1.74 -2.62
N LYS A 24 7.74 -2.10 -3.88
CA LYS A 24 8.56 -1.61 -5.00
C LYS A 24 8.43 -0.10 -5.17
N HIS A 25 7.20 0.41 -5.19
CA HIS A 25 6.91 1.84 -5.34
C HIS A 25 7.57 2.66 -4.22
N PHE A 26 7.36 2.30 -2.96
CA PHE A 26 7.93 3.00 -1.81
C PHE A 26 9.46 2.96 -1.82
N LYS A 27 10.07 1.84 -2.19
CA LYS A 27 11.53 1.74 -2.32
C LYS A 27 12.07 2.74 -3.35
N ASP A 28 11.40 2.84 -4.50
CA ASP A 28 11.84 3.73 -5.58
C ASP A 28 11.64 5.21 -5.20
N GLU A 29 10.52 5.54 -4.55
CA GLU A 29 10.26 6.89 -4.04
C GLU A 29 11.25 7.29 -2.95
N GLU A 30 11.49 6.42 -1.95
CA GLU A 30 12.46 6.67 -0.89
C GLU A 30 13.89 6.85 -1.43
N ALA A 31 14.28 6.06 -2.43
CA ALA A 31 15.57 6.21 -3.10
C ALA A 31 15.67 7.58 -3.80
N PHE A 32 14.64 7.98 -4.53
CA PHE A 32 14.57 9.30 -5.15
C PHE A 32 14.63 10.44 -4.12
N MET A 33 13.91 10.30 -3.01
CA MET A 33 13.91 11.26 -1.91
C MET A 33 15.31 11.42 -1.27
N VAL A 34 16.09 10.33 -1.17
CA VAL A 34 17.49 10.37 -0.73
C VAL A 34 18.34 11.17 -1.71
N GLU A 35 18.22 10.89 -3.02
CA GLU A 35 18.97 11.58 -4.08
C GLU A 35 18.72 13.09 -4.05
N ILE A 36 17.46 13.49 -3.89
CA ILE A 36 17.09 14.90 -3.79
C ILE A 36 17.22 15.45 -2.37
N ARG A 37 17.77 14.73 -1.38
CA ARG A 37 17.89 15.20 0.01
C ARG A 37 16.59 15.80 0.56
N TYR A 38 15.47 15.12 0.31
CA TYR A 38 14.15 15.60 0.73
C TYR A 38 14.04 15.64 2.26
N PRO A 39 13.60 16.75 2.86
CA PRO A 39 13.67 16.95 4.32
C PRO A 39 12.71 16.07 5.13
N GLU A 40 11.56 15.66 4.58
CA GLU A 40 10.57 14.84 5.30
C GLU A 40 10.73 13.33 5.03
N LEU A 41 11.90 12.86 4.58
CA LEU A 41 12.15 11.44 4.22
C LEU A 41 11.74 10.44 5.32
N GLU A 42 12.14 10.70 6.56
CA GLU A 42 11.87 9.77 7.67
C GLU A 42 10.37 9.70 8.01
N ALA A 43 9.62 10.78 7.79
CA ALA A 43 8.16 10.77 7.94
C ALA A 43 7.50 9.90 6.85
N GLN A 44 7.97 10.01 5.60
CA GLN A 44 7.49 9.19 4.48
C GLN A 44 7.76 7.70 4.71
N LYS A 45 9.00 7.32 5.04
CA LYS A 45 9.38 5.94 5.38
C LYS A 45 8.50 5.34 6.47
N LYS A 46 8.21 6.12 7.52
CA LYS A 46 7.33 5.67 8.60
C LYS A 46 5.90 5.41 8.12
N ALA A 47 5.38 6.27 7.24
CA ALA A 47 4.07 6.08 6.63
C ALA A 47 4.04 4.81 5.75
N HIS A 48 5.05 4.62 4.90
CA HIS A 48 5.23 3.44 4.04
C HIS A 48 5.29 2.14 4.86
N ALA A 49 6.17 2.09 5.86
CA ALA A 49 6.32 0.93 6.73
C ALA A 49 5.00 0.57 7.43
N SER A 50 4.30 1.57 7.98
CA SER A 50 2.99 1.34 8.62
C SER A 50 1.94 0.81 7.64
N PHE A 51 1.97 1.23 6.37
CA PHE A 51 1.05 0.70 5.36
C PHE A 51 1.35 -0.74 4.99
N VAL A 52 2.63 -1.07 4.78
CA VAL A 52 3.09 -2.44 4.49
C VAL A 52 2.70 -3.39 5.63
N GLU A 53 2.87 -2.98 6.89
CA GLU A 53 2.44 -3.77 8.06
C GLU A 53 0.93 -4.03 8.07
N LYS A 54 0.11 -3.02 7.77
CA LYS A 54 -1.35 -3.16 7.70
C LYS A 54 -1.77 -4.09 6.56
N LEU A 55 -1.09 -4.00 5.42
CA LEU A 55 -1.36 -4.86 4.27
C LEU A 55 -0.98 -6.33 4.56
N ALA A 56 0.16 -6.54 5.22
CA ALA A 56 0.58 -7.87 5.67
C ALA A 56 -0.43 -8.48 6.66
N LYS A 57 -0.90 -7.69 7.63
CA LYS A 57 -1.96 -8.12 8.56
C LYS A 57 -3.24 -8.49 7.83
N LEU A 58 -3.69 -7.66 6.90
CA LEU A 58 -4.89 -7.91 6.12
C LEU A 58 -4.79 -9.23 5.33
N LYS A 59 -3.63 -9.50 4.74
CA LYS A 59 -3.36 -10.75 4.03
C LYS A 59 -3.47 -11.97 4.97
N SER A 60 -2.89 -11.88 6.18
CA SER A 60 -3.02 -12.92 7.21
C SER A 60 -4.48 -13.16 7.60
N ASP A 61 -5.21 -12.08 7.93
CA ASP A 61 -6.61 -12.14 8.34
C ASP A 61 -7.50 -12.74 7.22
N TYR A 62 -7.19 -12.47 5.95
CA TYR A 62 -7.89 -13.03 4.80
C TYR A 62 -7.66 -14.56 4.66
N GLU A 63 -6.43 -15.02 4.85
CA GLU A 63 -6.08 -16.44 4.78
C GLU A 63 -6.71 -17.23 5.94
N GLU A 64 -6.63 -16.70 7.17
CA GLU A 64 -7.20 -17.31 8.38
C GLU A 64 -8.73 -17.43 8.33
N THR A 65 -9.42 -16.40 7.83
CA THR A 65 -10.89 -16.41 7.72
C THR A 65 -11.43 -17.24 6.57
N GLY A 66 -10.54 -17.88 5.80
CA GLY A 66 -10.93 -18.72 4.67
C GLY A 66 -11.43 -17.94 3.45
N GLY A 67 -11.23 -16.62 3.40
CA GLY A 67 -11.65 -15.76 2.29
C GLY A 67 -12.93 -14.95 2.54
N SER A 68 -13.13 -14.47 3.76
CA SER A 68 -14.33 -13.70 4.14
C SER A 68 -14.52 -12.44 3.28
N ILE A 69 -15.70 -12.28 2.70
CA ILE A 69 -16.09 -11.08 1.91
C ILE A 69 -15.96 -9.80 2.73
N LEU A 70 -16.25 -9.87 4.03
CA LEU A 70 -16.19 -8.72 4.91
C LEU A 70 -14.75 -8.20 5.10
N VAL A 71 -13.78 -9.11 5.14
CA VAL A 71 -12.35 -8.77 5.17
C VAL A 71 -11.93 -8.03 3.89
N ILE A 72 -12.46 -8.42 2.74
CA ILE A 72 -12.17 -7.77 1.45
C ILE A 72 -12.77 -6.36 1.37
N LEU A 73 -14.00 -6.17 1.85
CA LEU A 73 -14.60 -4.83 1.84
C LEU A 73 -13.82 -3.86 2.74
N ASN A 74 -13.38 -4.35 3.91
CA ASN A 74 -12.52 -3.59 4.80
C ASN A 74 -11.13 -3.32 4.19
N ALA A 75 -10.56 -4.32 3.50
CA ALA A 75 -9.32 -4.17 2.73
C ALA A 75 -9.39 -3.03 1.73
N ASN A 76 -10.39 -3.07 0.84
CA ASN A 76 -10.56 -2.09 -0.21
C ASN A 76 -10.70 -0.67 0.37
N LYS A 77 -11.52 -0.51 1.41
CA LYS A 77 -11.69 0.78 2.06
C LYS A 77 -10.39 1.28 2.69
N MET A 78 -9.65 0.41 3.37
CA MET A 78 -8.37 0.77 4.00
C MET A 78 -7.33 1.18 2.96
N VAL A 79 -7.16 0.39 1.90
CA VAL A 79 -6.17 0.62 0.84
C VAL A 79 -6.48 1.91 0.08
N ILE A 80 -7.73 2.08 -0.38
CA ILE A 80 -8.14 3.28 -1.14
C ILE A 80 -7.95 4.54 -0.31
N ASN A 81 -8.43 4.53 0.95
CA ASN A 81 -8.32 5.71 1.81
C ASN A 81 -6.87 6.08 2.08
N TRP A 82 -6.02 5.09 2.38
CA TRP A 82 -4.62 5.35 2.67
C TRP A 82 -3.88 5.88 1.44
N LEU A 83 -3.99 5.20 0.29
CA LEU A 83 -3.30 5.61 -0.94
C LEU A 83 -3.76 7.00 -1.39
N THR A 84 -5.07 7.27 -1.37
CA THR A 84 -5.61 8.57 -1.79
C THR A 84 -5.05 9.69 -0.92
N ASN A 85 -5.09 9.51 0.40
CA ASN A 85 -4.57 10.52 1.31
C ASN A 85 -3.05 10.67 1.21
N HIS A 86 -2.32 9.57 1.06
CA HIS A 86 -0.87 9.57 0.94
C HIS A 86 -0.40 10.32 -0.30
N ILE A 87 -0.94 9.97 -1.47
CA ILE A 87 -0.59 10.60 -2.75
C ILE A 87 -0.94 12.09 -2.76
N THR A 88 -2.13 12.44 -2.28
CA THR A 88 -2.61 13.83 -2.36
C THR A 88 -1.93 14.78 -1.36
N VAL A 89 -1.38 14.25 -0.28
CA VAL A 89 -0.79 15.04 0.81
C VAL A 89 0.73 14.92 0.89
N MET A 90 1.27 13.71 0.87
CA MET A 90 2.69 13.44 1.09
C MET A 90 3.46 13.47 -0.23
N ASP A 91 3.08 12.64 -1.20
CA ASP A 91 3.83 12.48 -2.46
C ASP A 91 3.78 13.77 -3.29
N LYS A 92 2.65 14.49 -3.22
CA LYS A 92 2.51 15.82 -3.82
C LYS A 92 3.57 16.81 -3.33
N LYS A 93 3.94 16.79 -2.05
CA LYS A 93 4.97 17.68 -1.50
C LYS A 93 6.36 17.38 -2.06
N ILE A 94 6.64 16.11 -2.39
CA ILE A 94 7.89 15.72 -3.05
C ILE A 94 7.96 16.41 -4.43
N GLY A 95 6.86 16.34 -5.20
CA GLY A 95 6.76 17.02 -6.49
C GLY A 95 6.89 18.55 -6.38
N GLU A 96 6.29 19.17 -5.36
CA GLU A 96 6.43 20.61 -5.08
C GLU A 96 7.86 20.99 -4.69
N TYR A 97 8.52 20.17 -3.86
CA TYR A 97 9.92 20.37 -3.47
C TYR A 97 10.87 20.31 -4.67
N VAL A 98 10.67 19.35 -5.59
CA VAL A 98 11.48 19.23 -6.81
C VAL A 98 11.25 20.42 -7.75
N ARG A 99 10.00 20.91 -7.86
CA ARG A 99 9.67 22.05 -8.74
C ARG A 99 10.27 23.36 -8.25
N ASN A 100 10.33 23.57 -6.94
CA ASN A 100 10.79 24.81 -6.33
C ASN A 100 12.30 24.80 -6.02
N ARG A 101 13.04 23.85 -6.59
CA ARG A 101 14.46 23.64 -6.37
C ARG A 101 15.34 24.31 -7.41
#